data_AF-A0A9W6ZGE2-F1
#
_entry.id   AF-A0A9W6ZGE2-F1
#
_cell.length_a   1.000
_cell.length_b   1.000
_cell.length_c   1.000
_cell.angle_alpha   90.00
_cell.angle_beta   90.00
_cell.angle_gamma   90.00
#
_symmetry.space_group_name_H-M   'P 1'
#
loop_
_entity.id
_entity.type
_entity.pdbx_description
1 polymer ?
#
loop_
_entity_poly.entity_id
_entity_poly.type
_entity_poly.pdbx_seq_one_letter_code
_entity_poly.pdbx_strand_id
1 'polypeptide(L)'
;MDDGEGYLSWYYDIPIITRSYFTLSLLLTTLTTLDLLSPFTLYYNLTLILPPHNQLHRALTSFCYFGTANLDFAFHMYFLVRYARMLEEGEFVRQRASFVLLLLLSALLILSVAPFLNLTFLGSSLTFCMLYIWGRLHPEVEMQMFGVLNFKAPYLPIVMLTFSLVIGNSSTVDLLGIM
;
A
#
# COMPACT_ATOMS: atom_id res chain seq x y z
N MET A 1 -32.95 8.98 1.53
CA MET A 1 -32.15 10.15 1.91
C MET A 1 -31.51 9.83 3.25
N ASP A 2 -30.68 8.79 3.26
CA ASP A 2 -29.91 8.29 4.41
C ASP A 2 -28.58 7.63 3.95
N ASP A 3 -28.23 7.85 2.69
CA ASP A 3 -27.21 7.09 1.99
C ASP A 3 -25.84 7.71 2.29
N GLY A 4 -25.78 9.04 2.46
CA GLY A 4 -24.58 9.79 2.77
C GLY A 4 -24.05 9.60 4.20
N GLU A 5 -24.94 9.34 5.17
CA GLU A 5 -24.57 9.10 6.57
C GLU A 5 -23.78 7.79 6.72
N GLY A 6 -24.18 6.74 6.01
CA GLY A 6 -23.51 5.44 6.05
C GLY A 6 -22.07 5.44 5.53
N TYR A 7 -21.77 6.24 4.50
CA TYR A 7 -20.39 6.36 4.00
C TYR A 7 -19.50 7.16 4.94
N LEU A 8 -20.05 8.23 5.53
CA LEU A 8 -19.34 9.05 6.51
C LEU A 8 -19.06 8.23 7.78
N SER A 9 -20.04 7.47 8.29
CA SER A 9 -19.83 6.61 9.46
C SER A 9 -18.74 5.57 9.21
N TRP A 10 -18.77 4.90 8.04
CA TRP A 10 -17.72 3.95 7.66
C TRP A 10 -16.33 4.61 7.59
N TYR A 11 -16.23 5.83 7.06
CA TYR A 11 -14.97 6.55 6.98
C TYR A 11 -14.46 6.99 8.37
N TYR A 12 -15.35 7.39 9.27
CA TYR A 12 -15.00 7.74 10.65
C TYR A 12 -14.67 6.54 11.52
N ASP A 13 -15.20 5.36 11.19
CA ASP A 13 -14.85 4.09 11.83
C ASP A 13 -13.42 3.65 11.53
N ILE A 14 -12.81 4.14 10.46
CA ILE A 14 -11.40 3.85 10.16
C ILE A 14 -10.51 4.64 11.14
N PRO A 15 -9.54 3.98 11.79
CA PRO A 15 -8.66 4.64 12.75
C PRO A 15 -7.79 5.70 12.08
N ILE A 16 -7.37 6.69 12.87
CA ILE A 16 -6.84 7.97 12.37
C ILE A 16 -5.62 7.80 11.44
N ILE A 17 -4.69 6.89 11.75
CA ILE A 17 -3.45 6.74 10.97
C ILE A 17 -3.75 6.03 9.65
N THR A 18 -4.52 4.97 9.70
CA THR A 18 -4.97 4.26 8.49
C THR A 18 -5.79 5.18 7.58
N ARG A 19 -6.67 6.00 8.15
CA ARG A 19 -7.51 6.95 7.42
C ARG A 19 -6.71 8.06 6.74
N SER A 20 -5.74 8.64 7.45
CA SER A 20 -4.87 9.66 6.86
C SER A 20 -4.02 9.08 5.73
N TYR A 21 -3.50 7.86 5.90
CA TYR A 21 -2.75 7.18 4.84
C TYR A 21 -3.60 6.90 3.60
N PHE A 22 -4.81 6.35 3.78
CA PHE A 22 -5.77 6.08 2.71
C PHE A 22 -6.11 7.35 1.92
N THR A 23 -6.44 8.43 2.62
CA THR A 23 -6.78 9.71 1.98
C THR A 23 -5.61 10.34 1.25
N LEU A 24 -4.41 10.30 1.82
CA LEU A 24 -3.20 10.78 1.13
C LEU A 24 -2.94 9.99 -0.15
N SER A 25 -3.14 8.68 -0.11
CA SER A 25 -2.91 7.81 -1.27
C SER A 25 -3.95 8.04 -2.38
N LEU A 26 -5.22 8.17 -2.03
CA LEU A 26 -6.27 8.55 -2.98
C LEU A 26 -6.02 9.94 -3.57
N LEU A 27 -5.62 10.90 -2.74
CA LEU A 27 -5.33 12.25 -3.17
C LEU A 27 -4.19 12.26 -4.17
N LEU A 28 -3.05 11.62 -3.89
CA LEU A 28 -1.92 11.55 -4.83
C LEU A 28 -2.28 10.86 -6.15
N THR A 29 -3.07 9.79 -6.08
CA THR A 29 -3.54 9.08 -7.27
C THR A 29 -4.50 9.95 -8.10
N THR A 30 -5.35 10.73 -7.44
CA THR A 30 -6.24 11.69 -8.12
C THR A 30 -5.44 12.83 -8.75
N LEU A 31 -4.43 13.35 -8.05
CA LEU A 31 -3.59 14.43 -8.56
C LEU A 31 -2.75 14.00 -9.78
N THR A 32 -2.30 12.75 -9.81
CA THR A 32 -1.59 12.20 -10.98
C THR A 32 -2.52 11.89 -12.15
N THR A 33 -3.75 11.41 -11.89
CA THR A 33 -4.74 11.16 -12.95
C THR A 33 -5.27 12.44 -13.59
N LEU A 34 -5.26 13.56 -12.86
CA LEU A 34 -5.62 14.89 -13.37
C LEU A 34 -4.45 15.60 -14.09
N ASP A 35 -3.31 14.92 -14.31
CA ASP A 35 -2.07 15.48 -14.88
C ASP A 35 -1.53 16.73 -14.16
N LEU A 36 -2.00 17.00 -12.93
CA LEU A 36 -1.50 18.10 -12.08
C LEU A 36 -0.08 17.81 -11.57
N LEU A 37 0.27 16.53 -11.46
CA LEU A 37 1.58 16.04 -11.05
C LEU A 37 2.06 14.95 -12.01
N SER A 38 3.22 15.16 -12.62
CA SER A 38 3.86 14.14 -13.44
C SER A 38 4.25 12.92 -12.58
N PRO A 39 3.87 11.68 -12.98
CA PRO A 39 4.30 10.45 -12.29
C PRO A 39 5.83 10.34 -12.17
N PHE A 40 6.56 10.93 -13.12
CA PHE A 40 8.03 10.99 -13.14
C PHE A 40 8.65 11.72 -11.93
N THR A 41 7.91 12.65 -11.32
CA THR A 41 8.35 13.35 -10.11
C THR A 41 8.15 12.51 -8.84
N LEU A 42 7.24 11.53 -8.91
CA LEU A 42 6.83 10.69 -7.78
C LEU A 42 7.63 9.39 -7.66
N TYR A 43 8.35 8.97 -8.70
CA TYR A 43 9.20 7.79 -8.61
C TYR A 43 10.35 8.01 -7.62
N TYR A 44 10.61 6.95 -6.86
CA TYR A 44 11.76 6.88 -5.99
C TYR A 44 13.05 6.86 -6.83
N ASN A 45 13.86 7.90 -6.66
CA ASN A 45 15.18 7.99 -7.28
C ASN A 45 16.19 8.46 -6.22
N LEU A 46 17.01 7.52 -5.74
CA LEU A 46 17.98 7.76 -4.67
C LEU A 46 19.00 8.84 -5.06
N THR A 47 19.36 8.93 -6.34
CA THR A 47 20.34 9.88 -6.88
C THR A 47 19.86 11.33 -6.87
N LEU A 48 18.55 11.57 -6.79
CA LEU A 48 17.94 12.91 -6.65
C LEU A 48 17.56 13.26 -5.19
N ILE A 49 17.46 12.25 -4.32
CA ILE A 49 17.15 12.44 -2.89
C ILE A 49 18.42 12.83 -2.13
N LEU A 50 19.58 12.25 -2.49
CA LEU A 50 20.86 12.64 -1.92
C LEU A 50 21.38 13.97 -2.47
N PRO A 51 22.34 14.61 -1.78
CA PRO A 51 22.90 15.90 -2.18
C PRO A 51 23.37 15.89 -3.64
N PRO A 52 23.07 16.94 -4.41
CA PRO A 52 22.80 18.31 -3.95
C PRO A 52 21.31 18.73 -3.87
N HIS A 53 20.34 17.89 -4.25
CA HIS A 53 18.95 18.35 -4.47
C HIS A 53 18.01 18.25 -3.26
N ASN A 54 18.35 17.45 -2.23
CA ASN A 54 17.69 17.38 -0.93
C ASN A 54 16.14 17.24 -0.96
N GLN A 55 15.60 16.45 -1.91
CA GLN A 55 14.17 16.34 -2.16
C GLN A 55 13.49 15.26 -1.29
N LEU A 56 13.46 15.47 0.04
CA LEU A 56 12.83 14.55 1.00
C LEU A 56 11.33 14.28 0.71
N HIS A 57 10.64 15.23 0.08
CA HIS A 57 9.24 15.09 -0.31
C HIS A 57 9.03 13.90 -1.27
N ARG A 58 10.03 13.54 -2.09
CA ARG A 58 9.95 12.39 -3.00
C ARG A 58 9.85 11.07 -2.25
N ALA A 59 10.58 10.92 -1.15
CA ALA A 59 10.49 9.71 -0.33
C ALA A 59 9.08 9.56 0.26
N LEU A 60 8.53 10.63 0.85
CA LEU A 60 7.19 10.60 1.45
C LEU A 60 6.09 10.35 0.43
N THR A 61 6.15 11.03 -0.72
CA THR A 61 5.16 10.88 -1.78
C THR A 61 5.27 9.52 -2.49
N SER A 62 6.47 8.94 -2.61
CA SER A 62 6.68 7.57 -3.12
C SER A 62 6.01 6.51 -2.23
N PHE A 63 5.98 6.71 -0.90
CA PHE A 63 5.30 5.78 0.01
C PHE A 63 3.78 5.88 -0.07
N CYS A 64 3.24 7.05 -0.41
CA CYS A 64 1.79 7.25 -0.49
C CYS A 64 1.25 6.99 -1.91
N TYR A 65 2.12 6.89 -2.91
CA TYR A 65 1.75 6.63 -4.31
C TYR A 65 1.77 5.14 -4.63
N PHE A 66 0.67 4.65 -5.20
CA PHE A 66 0.46 3.23 -5.54
C PHE A 66 0.37 2.99 -7.05
N GLY A 67 0.73 3.98 -7.87
CA GLY A 67 0.62 3.90 -9.31
C GLY A 67 -0.66 4.55 -9.86
N THR A 68 -1.01 4.14 -11.07
CA THR A 68 -2.19 4.63 -11.79
C THR A 68 -3.49 4.10 -11.17
N ALA A 69 -4.58 4.84 -11.34
CA ALA A 69 -5.91 4.44 -10.87
C ALA A 69 -6.45 3.26 -11.69
N ASN A 70 -6.00 2.05 -11.37
CA ASN A 70 -6.40 0.79 -12.00
C ASN A 70 -7.06 -0.15 -10.98
N LEU A 71 -7.61 -1.26 -11.47
CA LEU A 71 -8.17 -2.30 -10.60
C LEU A 71 -7.13 -2.85 -9.61
N ASP A 72 -5.87 -2.98 -10.03
CA ASP A 72 -4.76 -3.37 -9.16
C ASP A 72 -4.55 -2.38 -7.99
N PHE A 73 -4.64 -1.08 -8.25
CA PHE A 73 -4.59 -0.05 -7.22
C PHE A 73 -5.74 -0.18 -6.22
N ALA A 74 -6.97 -0.43 -6.70
CA ALA A 74 -8.13 -0.61 -5.83
C ALA A 74 -7.96 -1.80 -4.87
N PHE A 75 -7.38 -2.90 -5.36
CA PHE A 75 -7.06 -4.05 -4.51
C PHE A 75 -6.00 -3.73 -3.47
N HIS A 76 -4.88 -3.11 -3.88
CA HIS A 76 -3.84 -2.70 -2.94
C HIS A 76 -4.40 -1.77 -1.85
N MET A 77 -5.24 -0.81 -2.23
CA MET A 77 -5.89 0.10 -1.31
C MET A 77 -6.84 -0.62 -0.34
N TYR A 78 -7.64 -1.56 -0.84
CA TYR A 78 -8.52 -2.38 -0.01
C TYR A 78 -7.73 -3.16 1.05
N PHE A 79 -6.65 -3.82 0.64
CA PHE A 79 -5.81 -4.57 1.57
C PHE A 79 -5.09 -3.65 2.56
N LEU A 80 -4.61 -2.51 2.10
CA LEU A 80 -4.03 -1.53 3.00
C LEU A 80 -5.01 -1.14 4.10
N VAL A 81 -6.21 -0.68 3.74
CA VAL A 81 -7.20 -0.25 4.75
C VAL A 81 -7.56 -1.40 5.67
N ARG A 82 -7.77 -2.60 5.13
CA ARG A 82 -8.16 -3.78 5.91
C ARG A 82 -7.09 -4.16 6.94
N TYR A 83 -5.84 -4.30 6.53
CA TYR A 83 -4.77 -4.80 7.41
C TYR A 83 -4.16 -3.72 8.28
N ALA A 84 -4.02 -2.49 7.79
CA ALA A 84 -3.58 -1.37 8.61
C ALA A 84 -4.59 -1.11 9.73
N ARG A 85 -5.90 -1.18 9.44
CA ARG A 85 -6.94 -1.11 10.46
C ARG A 85 -6.82 -2.23 11.48
N MET A 86 -6.66 -3.49 11.04
CA MET A 86 -6.51 -4.62 11.97
C MET A 86 -5.25 -4.54 12.84
N LEU A 87 -4.15 -3.97 12.33
CA LEU A 87 -2.95 -3.71 13.13
C LEU A 87 -3.20 -2.58 14.14
N GLU A 88 -3.77 -1.46 13.69
CA GLU A 88 -4.00 -0.26 14.51
C GLU A 88 -5.05 -0.48 15.62
N GLU A 89 -6.13 -1.21 15.32
CA GLU A 89 -7.24 -1.54 16.23
C GLU A 89 -7.06 -2.87 16.99
N GLY A 90 -6.19 -3.77 16.54
CA GLY A 90 -5.94 -5.04 17.22
C GLY A 90 -4.77 -4.94 18.18
N GLU A 91 -3.57 -4.84 17.61
CA GLU A 91 -2.32 -4.96 18.34
C GLU A 91 -1.89 -3.65 19.02
N PHE A 92 -2.22 -2.50 18.40
CA PHE A 92 -1.65 -1.21 18.80
C PHE A 92 -2.64 -0.23 19.43
N VAL A 93 -3.83 -0.70 19.85
CA VAL A 93 -4.90 0.15 20.45
C VAL A 93 -4.38 1.06 21.57
N ARG A 94 -3.54 0.49 22.44
CA ARG A 94 -3.04 1.17 23.65
C ARG A 94 -1.70 1.89 23.42
N GLN A 95 -1.04 1.66 22.28
CA GLN A 95 0.27 2.23 21.93
C GLN A 95 0.35 2.62 20.45
N ARG A 96 -0.45 3.61 20.04
CA ARG A 96 -0.43 4.15 18.66
C ARG A 96 0.98 4.58 18.21
N ALA A 97 1.83 5.02 19.14
CA ALA A 97 3.23 5.35 18.87
C ALA A 97 4.03 4.14 18.32
N SER A 98 3.76 2.93 18.82
CA SER A 98 4.42 1.71 18.37
C SER A 98 3.99 1.32 16.95
N PHE A 99 2.74 1.60 16.56
CA PHE A 99 2.28 1.44 15.18
C PHE A 99 2.96 2.44 14.23
N VAL A 100 3.06 3.71 14.62
CA VAL A 100 3.81 4.71 13.83
C VAL A 100 5.28 4.31 13.70
N LEU A 101 5.89 3.79 14.77
CA LEU A 101 7.26 3.30 14.75
C LEU A 101 7.41 2.09 13.82
N LEU A 102 6.44 1.16 13.82
CA LEU A 102 6.40 0.04 12.89
C LEU A 102 6.36 0.51 11.43
N LEU A 103 5.51 1.50 11.13
CA LEU A 103 5.42 2.10 9.78
C LEU A 103 6.71 2.79 9.39
N LEU A 104 7.31 3.57 10.29
CA LEU A 104 8.57 4.27 10.04
C LEU A 104 9.74 3.29 9.85
N LEU A 105 9.81 2.24 10.68
CA LEU A 105 10.83 1.21 10.56
C LEU A 105 10.68 0.43 9.25
N SER A 106 9.45 0.05 8.89
CA SER A 106 9.16 -0.62 7.63
C SER A 106 9.53 0.28 6.44
N ALA A 107 9.18 1.56 6.50
CA ALA A 107 9.55 2.53 5.49
C ALA A 107 11.07 2.69 5.38
N LEU A 108 11.80 2.77 6.50
CA LEU A 108 13.26 2.88 6.50
C LEU A 108 13.93 1.63 5.91
N LEU A 109 13.43 0.44 6.24
CA LEU A 109 13.92 -0.82 5.67
C LEU A 109 13.69 -0.87 4.16
N ILE A 110 12.47 -0.52 3.71
CA ILE A 110 12.14 -0.45 2.29
C ILE A 110 13.02 0.60 1.59
N LEU A 111 13.24 1.77 2.19
CA LEU A 111 14.11 2.81 1.63
C LEU A 111 15.55 2.32 1.46
N SER A 112 16.03 1.51 2.41
CA SER A 112 17.37 0.93 2.37
C SER A 112 17.50 -0.15 1.29
N VAL A 113 16.45 -0.94 1.07
CA VAL A 113 16.44 -2.06 0.11
C VAL A 113 16.05 -1.62 -1.31
N ALA A 114 15.22 -0.58 -1.45
CA ALA A 114 14.73 -0.04 -2.72
C ALA A 114 15.81 0.21 -3.78
N PRO A 115 16.99 0.80 -3.47
CA PRO A 115 18.03 1.01 -4.48
C PRO A 115 18.71 -0.29 -4.94
N PHE A 116 18.74 -1.33 -4.11
CA PHE A 116 19.30 -2.63 -4.49
C PHE A 116 18.37 -3.41 -5.41
N LEU A 117 17.06 -3.24 -5.23
CA LEU A 117 16.03 -3.96 -5.98
C LEU A 117 15.38 -3.13 -7.12
N ASN A 118 15.83 -1.88 -7.33
CA ASN A 118 15.23 -0.92 -8.28
C ASN A 118 13.69 -0.82 -8.13
N LEU A 119 13.22 -0.77 -6.88
CA LEU A 119 11.78 -0.72 -6.61
C LEU A 119 11.20 0.64 -7.02
N THR A 120 10.23 0.60 -7.92
CA THR A 120 9.52 1.77 -8.44
C THR A 120 8.33 2.19 -7.58
N PHE A 121 7.68 1.25 -6.88
CA PHE A 121 6.45 1.49 -6.10
C PHE A 121 6.64 1.15 -4.61
N LEU A 122 6.99 2.15 -3.79
CA LEU A 122 7.25 1.96 -2.36
C LEU A 122 5.96 1.75 -1.54
N GLY A 123 4.82 2.31 -1.97
CA GLY A 123 3.52 2.14 -1.29
C GLY A 123 3.03 0.69 -1.29
N SER A 124 3.14 0.00 -2.43
CA SER A 124 2.78 -1.43 -2.53
C SER A 124 3.69 -2.27 -1.63
N SER A 125 5.00 -2.01 -1.59
CA SER A 125 5.93 -2.68 -0.68
C SER A 125 5.56 -2.48 0.79
N LEU A 126 5.17 -1.26 1.18
CA LEU A 126 4.74 -0.98 2.56
C LEU A 126 3.47 -1.75 2.92
N THR A 127 2.52 -1.83 1.99
CA THR A 127 1.30 -2.63 2.15
C THR A 127 1.62 -4.09 2.34
N PHE A 128 2.48 -4.67 1.51
CA PHE A 128 2.96 -6.04 1.66
C PHE A 128 3.65 -6.28 3.00
N CYS A 129 4.45 -5.32 3.49
CA CYS A 129 5.06 -5.38 4.81
C CYS A 129 4.02 -5.45 5.93
N MET A 130 3.01 -4.57 5.94
CA MET A 130 1.93 -4.61 6.92
C MET A 130 1.17 -5.93 6.86
N LEU A 131 0.88 -6.39 5.65
CA LEU A 131 0.23 -7.66 5.37
C LEU A 131 0.99 -8.84 5.96
N TYR A 132 2.29 -8.87 5.70
CA TYR A 132 3.19 -9.91 6.19
C TYR A 132 3.27 -9.90 7.72
N ILE A 133 3.44 -8.73 8.33
CA ILE A 133 3.51 -8.60 9.80
C ILE A 133 2.21 -9.08 10.42
N TRP A 134 1.07 -8.62 9.91
CA TRP A 134 -0.23 -9.04 10.40
C TRP A 134 -0.44 -10.56 10.25
N GLY A 135 -0.09 -11.11 9.08
CA GLY A 135 -0.25 -12.54 8.82
C GLY A 135 0.67 -13.44 9.65
N ARG A 136 1.83 -12.92 10.07
CA ARG A 136 2.75 -13.59 10.99
C ARG A 136 2.30 -13.50 12.45
N LEU A 137 1.61 -12.43 12.83
CA LEU A 137 1.01 -12.27 14.16
C LEU A 137 -0.20 -13.18 14.35
N HIS A 138 -0.95 -13.44 13.27
CA HIS A 138 -2.19 -14.21 13.30
C HIS A 138 -2.14 -15.47 12.40
N PRO A 139 -1.21 -16.42 12.62
CA PRO A 139 -1.02 -17.57 11.74
C PRO A 139 -2.22 -18.53 11.72
N GLU A 140 -3.02 -18.54 12.78
CA GLU A 140 -4.20 -19.39 12.94
C GLU A 140 -5.48 -18.79 12.36
N VAL A 141 -5.45 -17.53 11.91
CA VAL A 141 -6.63 -16.90 11.31
C VAL A 141 -6.77 -17.34 9.87
N GLU A 142 -7.87 -18.03 9.59
CA GLU A 142 -8.29 -18.34 8.23
C GLU A 142 -8.90 -17.11 7.58
N MET A 143 -8.38 -16.78 6.40
CA MET A 143 -8.78 -15.63 5.60
C MET A 143 -9.62 -16.09 4.42
N GLN A 144 -10.72 -15.37 4.19
CA GLN A 144 -11.53 -15.48 3.00
C GLN A 144 -11.24 -14.33 2.06
N MET A 145 -10.73 -14.64 0.88
CA MET A 145 -10.59 -13.68 -0.21
C MET A 145 -11.80 -13.80 -1.15
N PHE A 146 -12.55 -12.70 -1.27
CA PHE A 146 -13.79 -12.60 -2.06
C PHE A 146 -14.88 -13.61 -1.71
N GLY A 147 -14.81 -14.25 -0.54
CA GLY A 147 -15.75 -15.31 -0.13
C GLY A 147 -15.62 -16.63 -0.90
N VAL A 148 -14.63 -16.75 -1.79
CA VAL A 148 -14.42 -17.94 -2.64
C VAL A 148 -13.16 -18.71 -2.25
N LEU A 149 -12.09 -17.99 -1.88
CA LEU A 149 -10.79 -18.59 -1.57
C LEU A 149 -10.52 -18.51 -0.06
N ASN A 150 -10.50 -19.68 0.59
CA ASN A 150 -10.07 -19.83 1.99
C ASN A 150 -8.57 -20.14 2.03
N PHE A 151 -7.77 -19.34 2.74
CA PHE A 151 -6.36 -19.64 2.96
C PHE A 151 -5.88 -19.07 4.30
N LYS A 152 -4.78 -19.62 4.84
CA LYS A 152 -4.21 -19.11 6.09
C LYS A 152 -3.56 -17.74 5.86
N ALA A 153 -3.70 -16.86 6.85
CA ALA A 153 -3.10 -15.52 6.91
C ALA A 153 -1.67 -15.36 6.34
N PRO A 154 -0.68 -16.26 6.57
CA PRO A 154 0.67 -16.08 6.02
C PRO A 154 0.78 -16.21 4.49
N TYR A 155 -0.18 -16.82 3.80
CA TYR A 155 -0.15 -16.97 2.33
C TYR A 155 -0.72 -15.76 1.60
N LEU A 156 -1.36 -14.84 2.31
CA LEU A 156 -2.05 -13.68 1.76
C LEU A 156 -1.15 -12.80 0.86
N PRO A 157 0.09 -12.46 1.25
CA PRO A 157 0.97 -11.64 0.40
C PRO A 157 1.27 -12.30 -0.95
N ILE A 158 1.43 -13.63 -0.98
CA ILE A 158 1.74 -14.38 -2.20
C ILE A 158 0.52 -14.45 -3.12
N VAL A 159 -0.65 -14.67 -2.53
CA VAL A 159 -1.92 -14.69 -3.27
C VAL A 159 -2.17 -13.31 -3.90
N MET A 160 -1.93 -12.22 -3.16
CA MET A 160 -2.04 -10.86 -3.69
C MET A 160 -1.05 -10.60 -4.81
N LEU A 161 0.22 -10.97 -4.62
CA LEU A 161 1.22 -10.82 -5.67
C LEU A 161 0.80 -11.55 -6.95
N THR A 162 0.28 -12.77 -6.81
CA THR A 162 -0.20 -13.56 -7.96
C THR A 162 -1.39 -12.89 -8.63
N PHE A 163 -2.35 -12.38 -7.86
CA PHE A 163 -3.53 -11.71 -8.38
C PHE A 163 -3.19 -10.39 -9.07
N SER A 164 -2.33 -9.59 -8.47
CA SER A 164 -1.77 -8.37 -9.04
C SER A 164 -0.95 -8.64 -10.30
N LEU A 165 -0.23 -9.75 -10.39
CA LEU A 165 0.46 -10.13 -11.62
C LEU A 165 -0.51 -10.58 -12.71
N VAL A 166 -1.63 -11.21 -12.37
CA VAL A 166 -2.65 -11.62 -13.35
C VAL A 166 -3.46 -10.41 -13.85
N ILE A 167 -3.80 -9.48 -12.96
CA ILE A 167 -4.61 -8.29 -13.28
C ILE A 167 -3.75 -7.17 -13.85
N GLY A 168 -2.55 -6.99 -13.34
CA GLY A 168 -1.57 -6.01 -13.77
C GLY A 168 -0.84 -6.37 -15.07
N ASN A 169 -1.04 -7.59 -15.61
CA ASN A 169 -0.49 -8.00 -16.90
C ASN A 169 -1.47 -7.89 -18.05
N SER A 170 -1.40 -6.77 -18.75
CA SER A 170 -1.69 -6.79 -20.19
C SER A 170 -0.79 -5.83 -20.96
N SER A 171 0.51 -5.78 -20.64
CA SER A 171 1.47 -5.13 -21.55
C SER A 171 2.86 -5.77 -21.59
N THR A 172 3.40 -6.25 -20.46
CA THR A 172 4.79 -6.76 -20.44
C THR A 172 4.91 -8.29 -20.47
N VAL A 173 3.98 -9.05 -19.86
CA VAL A 173 4.08 -10.53 -19.89
C VAL A 173 3.45 -11.16 -21.14
N ASP A 174 2.46 -10.53 -21.78
CA ASP A 174 1.95 -11.00 -23.07
C ASP A 174 2.99 -10.84 -24.21
N LEU A 175 3.89 -9.86 -24.11
CA LEU A 175 4.98 -9.68 -25.09
C LEU A 175 6.13 -10.67 -24.88
N LEU A 176 6.39 -11.07 -23.62
CA LEU A 176 7.41 -12.06 -23.26
C LEU A 176 6.92 -13.52 -23.40
N GLY A 177 5.61 -13.74 -23.48
CA GLY A 177 5.01 -15.06 -23.73
C GLY A 177 4.83 -15.40 -25.22
N ILE A 178 5.02 -14.43 -26.12
CA ILE A 178 4.88 -14.60 -27.58
C ILE A 178 6.25 -14.61 -28.30
N MET A 179 7.36 -14.32 -27.60
CA MET A 179 8.72 -14.42 -28.15
C MET A 179 9.40 -15.70 -27.68
#